data_AF-D1P8C7-F1
#
_entry.id   AF-D1P8C7-F1
#
_cell.length_a   1.000
_cell.length_b   1.000
_cell.length_c   1.000
_cell.angle_alpha   90.00
_cell.angle_beta   90.00
_cell.angle_gamma   90.00
#
_symmetry.space_group_name_H-M   'P 1'
#
loop_
_entity.id
_entity.type
_entity.pdbx_description
1 polymer ?
#
loop_
_entity_poly.entity_id
_entity_poly.type
_entity_poly.pdbx_seq_one_letter_code
_entity_poly.pdbx_strand_id
1 'polypeptide(L)' 'MMANSIDISLLPAPDVIEVLDVEVIFAERKAALIAAMPPEQREVVARTLEFESEPLTKLLQENSYRELIL' A
#
# COMPACT_ATOMS: atom_id res chain seq x y z
N MET A 1 7.87 16.12 46.20
CA MET A 1 7.69 16.67 44.84
C MET A 1 6.38 16.12 44.32
N MET A 2 5.38 16.97 44.07
CA MET A 2 4.07 16.51 43.60
C MET A 2 4.13 16.36 42.08
N ALA A 3 3.86 15.15 41.59
CA ALA A 3 3.71 14.90 40.16
C ALA A 3 2.41 15.59 39.70
N ASN A 4 2.54 16.62 38.87
CA ASN A 4 1.43 17.28 38.21
C ASN A 4 0.93 16.32 37.11
N SER A 5 -0.17 15.61 37.34
CA SER A 5 -0.75 14.71 36.34
C SER A 5 -1.21 15.54 35.14
N ILE A 6 -0.55 15.38 33.99
CA ILE A 6 -0.98 16.00 32.74
C ILE A 6 -2.23 15.25 32.27
N ASP A 7 -3.30 15.99 32.04
CA ASP A 7 -4.52 15.45 31.44
C ASP A 7 -4.30 15.25 29.94
N ILE A 8 -4.06 14.00 29.57
CA ILE A 8 -3.81 13.55 28.20
C ILE A 8 -5.03 13.72 27.27
N SER A 9 -6.24 13.95 27.80
CA SER A 9 -7.44 14.21 26.99
C SER A 9 -7.48 15.61 26.39
N LEU A 10 -6.62 16.52 26.87
CA LEU A 10 -6.49 17.89 26.36
C LEU A 10 -5.48 18.00 25.21
N LEU A 11 -4.78 16.91 24.88
CA LEU A 11 -3.88 16.88 23.73
C LEU A 11 -4.71 16.73 22.45
N PRO A 12 -4.33 17.39 21.34
CA PRO A 12 -4.93 17.11 20.05
C PRO A 12 -4.76 15.61 19.74
N ALA A 13 -5.77 15.01 19.11
CA ALA A 13 -5.66 13.64 18.64
C ALA A 13 -4.38 13.53 17.77
N PRO A 14 -3.56 12.49 17.98
CA PRO A 14 -2.36 12.33 17.20
C PRO A 14 -2.73 12.17 15.72
N ASP A 15 -1.95 12.82 14.85
CA ASP A 15 -2.10 12.78 13.40
C ASP A 15 -1.55 11.46 12.85
N VAL A 16 -2.12 10.34 13.33
CA VAL A 16 -1.65 8.97 13.09
C VAL A 16 -2.53 8.24 12.08
N ILE A 17 -3.59 8.89 11.58
CA ILE A 17 -4.42 8.30 10.53
C ILE A 17 -3.74 8.57 9.19
N GLU A 18 -2.86 7.65 8.78
CA GLU A 18 -2.46 7.55 7.39
C GLU A 18 -3.69 7.17 6.55
N VAL A 19 -4.08 8.05 5.63
CA VAL A 19 -5.13 7.74 4.67
C VAL A 19 -4.53 6.81 3.64
N LEU A 20 -4.75 5.51 3.82
CA LEU A 20 -4.37 4.51 2.84
C LEU A 20 -5.25 4.66 1.59
N ASP A 21 -4.59 4.74 0.43
CA ASP A 21 -5.23 4.81 -0.88
C ASP A 21 -4.91 3.52 -1.65
N VAL A 22 -5.96 2.82 -2.08
CA VAL A 22 -5.81 1.54 -2.79
C VAL A 22 -5.08 1.68 -4.12
N GLU A 23 -5.21 2.80 -4.82
CA GLU A 23 -4.54 3.04 -6.09
C GLU A 23 -3.04 3.29 -5.87
N VAL A 24 -2.69 3.95 -4.76
CA VAL A 24 -1.28 4.11 -4.35
C VAL A 24 -0.68 2.75 -4.02
N ILE A 25 -1.34 1.95 -3.16
CA ILE A 25 -0.90 0.59 -2.81
C ILE A 25 -0.76 -0.26 -4.08
N PHE A 26 -1.74 -0.19 -4.99
CA PHE A 26 -1.70 -0.98 -6.22
C PHE A 26 -0.53 -0.60 -7.13
N ALA A 27 -0.24 0.69 -7.29
CA ALA A 27 0.90 1.16 -8.05
C ALA A 27 2.24 0.71 -7.44
N GLU A 28 2.36 0.78 -6.11
CA GLU A 28 3.54 0.32 -5.37
C GLU A 28 3.75 -1.19 -5.54
N ARG A 29 2.68 -1.99 -5.41
CA ARG A 29 2.75 -3.44 -5.61
C ARG A 29 3.11 -3.82 -7.03
N LYS A 30 2.61 -3.10 -8.04
CA LYS A 30 3.02 -3.27 -9.45
C LYS A 30 4.52 -3.03 -9.61
N ALA A 31 5.03 -1.92 -9.09
CA ALA A 31 6.45 -1.58 -9.16
C ALA A 31 7.32 -2.62 -8.43
N ALA A 32 6.89 -3.05 -7.23
CA ALA A 32 7.58 -4.06 -6.45
C ALA A 32 7.66 -5.41 -7.19
N LEU A 33 6.56 -5.85 -7.81
CA LEU A 33 6.56 -7.08 -8.60
C LEU A 33 7.53 -6.98 -9.79
N ILE A 34 7.48 -5.90 -10.57
CA ILE A 34 8.38 -5.69 -11.71
C ILE A 34 9.85 -5.70 -11.25
N ALA A 35 10.18 -5.03 -10.14
CA ALA A 35 11.54 -4.99 -9.61
C ALA A 35 12.05 -6.38 -9.19
N ALA A 36 11.17 -7.23 -8.65
CA ALA A 36 11.48 -8.60 -8.23
C ALA A 36 11.70 -9.58 -9.39
N MET A 37 11.28 -9.24 -10.61
CA MET A 37 11.47 -10.11 -11.78
C MET A 37 12.91 -10.05 -12.31
N PRO A 38 13.39 -11.17 -12.91
CA PRO A 38 14.62 -11.16 -13.70
C PRO A 38 14.60 -10.06 -14.76
N PRO A 39 15.72 -9.36 -15.04
CA PRO A 39 15.76 -8.22 -15.96
C PRO A 39 15.07 -8.47 -17.31
N GLU A 40 15.28 -9.66 -17.88
CA GLU A 40 14.74 -10.10 -19.17
C GLU A 40 13.21 -10.31 -19.17
N GLN A 41 12.58 -10.43 -17.99
CA GLN A 41 11.13 -10.62 -17.84
C GLN A 41 10.38 -9.33 -17.48
N ARG A 42 11.09 -8.30 -17.00
CA ARG A 42 10.48 -7.07 -16.47
C ARG A 42 9.58 -6.37 -17.48
N GLU A 43 10.00 -6.29 -18.74
CA GLU A 43 9.20 -5.64 -19.79
C GLU A 43 7.90 -6.41 -20.10
N VAL A 44 7.96 -7.73 -20.16
CA VAL A 44 6.77 -8.57 -20.33
C VAL A 44 5.81 -8.39 -19.17
N VAL A 45 6.31 -8.44 -17.94
CA VAL A 45 5.47 -8.29 -16.74
C VAL A 45 4.88 -6.89 -16.64
N ALA A 46 5.65 -5.84 -16.92
CA ALA A 46 5.15 -4.47 -16.96
C ALA A 46 3.99 -4.31 -17.94
N ARG A 47 4.13 -4.83 -19.17
CA ARG A 47 3.05 -4.80 -20.17
C ARG A 47 1.83 -5.61 -19.75
N THR A 48 2.01 -6.81 -19.20
CA THR A 48 0.89 -7.61 -18.67
C THR A 48 0.10 -6.82 -17.62
N LEU A 49 0.80 -6.10 -16.74
CA LEU A 49 0.21 -5.32 -15.66
C LEU A 49 -0.58 -4.08 -16.14
N GLU A 50 -0.46 -3.67 -17.41
CA GLU A 50 -1.28 -2.60 -18.00
C GLU A 50 -2.73 -3.04 -18.28
N PHE A 51 -2.99 -4.34 -18.40
CA PHE A 51 -4.29 -4.88 -18.75
C PHE A 51 -5.05 -5.38 -17.52
N GLU A 52 -6.19 -4.78 -17.20
CA GLU A 52 -7.04 -5.20 -16.07
C GLU A 52 -7.66 -6.60 -16.22
N SER A 53 -7.79 -7.08 -17.46
CA SER A 53 -8.28 -8.43 -17.73
C SER A 53 -7.28 -9.52 -17.34
N GLU A 54 -5.99 -9.19 -17.24
CA GLU A 54 -4.94 -10.15 -16.96
C GLU A 54 -5.05 -10.70 -15.53
N PRO A 55 -4.97 -12.04 -15.34
CA PRO A 55 -5.08 -12.64 -14.02
C PRO A 55 -4.09 -12.09 -13.00
N LEU A 56 -2.87 -11.77 -13.45
CA LEU A 56 -1.82 -11.20 -12.59
C LEU A 56 -2.19 -9.81 -12.06
N THR A 57 -2.77 -8.97 -12.93
CA THR A 57 -3.27 -7.63 -12.56
C THR A 57 -4.38 -7.73 -11.54
N LYS A 58 -5.36 -8.63 -11.76
CA LYS A 58 -6.47 -8.87 -10.82
C LYS A 58 -6.00 -9.39 -9.46
N LEU A 59 -5.00 -10.27 -9.43
CA LEU A 59 -4.40 -10.75 -8.18
C LEU A 59 -3.75 -9.60 -7.40
N LEU A 60 -3.01 -8.70 -8.08
CA LEU A 60 -2.43 -7.54 -7.39
C LEU A 60 -3.51 -6.57 -6.89
N GLN A 61 -4.59 -6.35 -7.63
CA GLN A 61 -5.72 -5.54 -7.16
C GLN A 61 -6.36 -6.16 -5.90
N GLU A 62 -6.65 -7.46 -5.93
CA GLU A 62 -7.20 -8.19 -4.78
C GLU A 62 -6.29 -8.08 -3.54
N ASN A 63 -4.98 -8.18 -3.71
CA ASN A 63 -4.02 -7.99 -2.62
C ASN A 63 -3.99 -6.54 -2.11
N SER A 64 -4.12 -5.55 -2.99
CA SER A 64 -4.14 -4.13 -2.61
C SER A 64 -5.38 -3.80 -1.75
N TYR A 65 -6.53 -4.37 -2.10
CA TYR A 65 -7.74 -4.27 -1.26
C TYR A 65 -7.59 -4.96 0.08
N ARG A 66 -6.87 -6.09 0.17
CA ARG A 66 -6.59 -6.73 1.46
C ARG A 66 -5.69 -5.87 2.33
N GLU A 67 -4.63 -5.31 1.74
CA GLU A 67 -3.66 -4.46 2.44
C GLU A 67 -4.31 -3.19 2.98
N LEU A 68 -5.29 -2.62 2.27
CA LEU A 68 -6.07 -1.48 2.74
C LEU A 68 -6.81 -1.73 4.08
N ILE A 69 -7.18 -2.97 4.37
CA ILE A 69 -8.05 -3.33 5.50
C ILE A 69 -7.24 -3.83 6.72
N LEU A 70 -6.00 -4.27 6.52
CA LEU A 70 -5.13 -4.87 7.54
C LEU A 70 -4.37 -3.83 8.35
#